data_AF-A0A7V3DX61-F1
#
_entry.id   AF-A0A7V3DX61-F1
#
_cell.length_a   1.000
_cell.length_b   1.000
_cell.length_c   1.000
_cell.angle_alpha   90.00
_cell.angle_beta   90.00
_cell.angle_gamma   90.00
#
_symmetry.space_group_name_H-M   'P 1'
#
loop_
_entity.id
_entity.type
_entity.pdbx_description
1 polymer ?
#
loop_
_entity_poly.entity_id
_entity_poly.type
_entity_poly.pdbx_seq_one_letter_code
_entity_poly.pdbx_strand_id
1 'polypeptide(L)'
;MGQTITFNNLDSSTVDWIYRTASEQHKSPEAVITQLIAEKAAPRSSNDSSAPACGQEVYHDLDFLAGTWTEAETTEFLKAVADFGRVDESLWQ
;
A
#
# COMPACT_ATOMS: atom_id res chain seq x y z
N MET A 1 21.05 21.53 16.64
CA MET A 1 22.18 20.61 16.44
C MET A 1 21.91 19.83 15.17
N GLY A 2 22.80 19.85 14.19
CA GLY A 2 22.62 19.08 12.96
C GLY A 2 22.92 17.60 13.23
N GLN A 3 22.04 16.70 12.80
CA GLN A 3 22.32 15.26 12.79
C GLN A 3 22.80 14.89 11.38
N THR A 4 23.94 14.22 11.30
CA THR A 4 24.46 13.67 10.04
C THR A 4 24.01 12.22 9.93
N ILE A 5 23.28 11.91 8.85
CA ILE A 5 22.84 10.56 8.52
C ILE A 5 23.56 10.13 7.24
N THR A 6 24.26 9.01 7.30
CA THR A 6 24.97 8.44 6.14
C THR A 6 24.20 7.24 5.61
N PHE A 7 23.77 7.32 4.35
CA PHE A 7 23.15 6.19 3.65
C PHE A 7 24.23 5.45 2.88
N ASN A 8 24.47 4.18 3.23
CA ASN A 8 25.40 3.31 2.54
C ASN A 8 24.63 2.36 1.61
N ASN A 9 25.31 1.88 0.55
CA ASN A 9 24.77 0.87 -0.37
C ASN A 9 23.50 1.32 -1.13
N LEU A 10 23.45 2.58 -1.57
CA LEU A 10 22.42 3.03 -2.50
C LEU A 10 22.70 2.45 -3.88
N ASP A 11 21.66 1.93 -4.52
CA ASP A 11 21.73 1.47 -5.91
C ASP A 11 22.09 2.67 -6.83
N SER A 12 22.92 2.43 -7.84
CA SER A 12 23.31 3.44 -8.83
C SER A 12 22.12 4.14 -9.48
N SER A 13 21.03 3.40 -9.72
CA SER A 13 19.78 3.95 -10.26
C SER A 13 19.11 4.95 -9.32
N THR A 14 19.21 4.73 -8.00
CA THR A 14 18.68 5.65 -6.98
C THR A 14 19.51 6.93 -6.93
N VAL A 15 20.84 6.79 -7.02
CA VAL A 15 21.76 7.94 -7.05
C VAL A 15 21.51 8.80 -8.29
N ASP A 16 21.42 8.19 -9.47
CA ASP A 16 21.14 8.88 -10.73
C ASP A 16 19.78 9.59 -10.69
N TRP A 17 18.77 8.93 -10.12
CA TRP A 17 17.45 9.52 -9.94
C TRP A 17 17.51 10.77 -9.04
N ILE A 18 18.22 10.72 -7.91
CA ILE A 18 18.37 11.87 -7.00
C ILE A 18 19.02 13.05 -7.73
N TYR A 19 20.12 12.82 -8.46
CA TYR A 19 20.80 13.89 -9.20
C TYR A 19 19.94 14.48 -10.31
N ARG A 20 19.17 13.64 -11.02
CA ARG A 20 18.24 14.10 -12.04
C ARG A 20 17.13 14.97 -11.44
N THR A 21 16.49 14.50 -10.37
CA THR A 21 15.41 15.24 -9.69
C THR A 21 15.91 16.52 -9.05
N ALA A 22 17.13 16.54 -8.51
CA ALA A 22 17.78 17.75 -8.02
C ALA A 22 17.98 18.78 -9.15
N SER A 23 18.41 18.31 -10.32
CA SER A 23 18.61 19.16 -11.50
C SER A 23 17.30 19.75 -12.02
N GLU A 24 16.25 18.92 -12.10
CA GLU A 24 14.91 19.34 -12.54
C GLU A 24 14.27 20.37 -11.59
N GLN A 25 14.50 20.23 -10.28
CA GLN A 25 13.93 21.11 -9.27
C GLN A 25 14.83 22.30 -8.90
N HIS A 26 16.00 22.46 -9.54
CA HIS A 26 17.03 23.45 -9.18
C HIS A 26 17.38 23.44 -7.68
N LYS A 27 17.36 22.26 -7.06
CA LYS A 27 17.65 22.07 -5.63
C LYS A 27 18.94 21.28 -5.46
N SER A 28 19.57 21.39 -4.30
CA SER A 28 20.68 20.50 -3.96
C SER A 28 20.15 19.07 -3.75
N PRO A 29 20.96 18.04 -4.07
CA PRO A 29 20.60 16.64 -3.80
C PRO A 29 20.18 16.41 -2.34
N GLU A 30 20.89 17.03 -1.40
CA GLU A 30 20.60 16.95 0.03
C GLU A 30 19.25 17.56 0.41
N ALA A 31 18.86 18.66 -0.25
CA ALA A 31 17.55 19.28 -0.03
C ALA A 31 16.41 18.38 -0.55
N VAL A 32 16.62 17.68 -1.68
CA VAL A 32 15.67 16.69 -2.20
C VAL A 32 15.51 15.52 -1.23
N ILE A 33 16.63 14.98 -0.71
CA ILE A 33 16.61 13.90 0.28
C ILE A 33 15.91 14.35 1.56
N THR A 34 16.25 15.53 2.08
CA THR A 34 15.63 16.08 3.29
C THR A 34 14.13 16.30 3.10
N GLN A 35 13.71 16.77 1.93
CA GLN A 35 12.30 16.94 1.58
C GLN A 35 11.56 15.60 1.52
N LEU A 36 12.15 14.58 0.87
CA LEU A 36 11.57 13.23 0.80
C LEU A 36 11.42 12.60 2.18
N ILE A 37 12.45 12.74 3.03
CA ILE A 37 12.41 12.27 4.41
C ILE A 37 11.36 13.04 5.18
N ALA A 38 11.27 14.37 5.07
CA ALA A 38 10.27 15.16 5.76
C ALA A 38 8.84 14.82 5.31
N GLU A 39 8.62 14.57 4.02
CA GLU A 39 7.32 14.15 3.49
C GLU A 39 6.87 12.80 4.07
N LYS A 40 7.79 11.84 4.19
CA LYS A 40 7.49 10.49 4.69
C LYS A 40 7.55 10.36 6.22
N ALA A 41 8.36 11.18 6.88
CA ALA A 41 8.57 11.17 8.33
C ALA A 41 7.71 12.19 9.07
N ALA A 42 7.03 13.11 8.37
CA ALA A 42 5.99 13.93 8.96
C ALA A 42 5.01 13.02 9.70
N PRO A 43 4.86 13.14 11.04
CA PRO A 43 3.82 12.42 11.74
C PRO A 43 2.50 12.90 11.14
N ARG A 44 1.76 12.00 10.48
CA ARG A 44 0.36 12.21 10.11
C ARG A 44 -0.32 12.69 11.39
N SER A 45 -0.60 14.00 11.47
CA SER A 45 -1.05 14.68 12.69
C SER A 45 -2.32 13.99 13.18
N SER A 46 -2.19 13.14 14.18
CA SER A 46 -3.25 12.38 14.80
C SER A 46 -4.01 13.25 15.81
N ASN A 47 -4.47 14.41 15.36
CA ASN A 47 -5.33 15.30 16.16
C ASN A 47 -6.78 15.32 15.67
N ASP A 48 -7.14 14.55 14.65
CA ASP A 48 -8.53 14.19 14.38
C ASP A 48 -8.80 12.81 14.95
N SER A 49 -9.38 12.77 16.14
CA SER A 49 -9.89 11.57 16.85
C SER A 49 -11.11 10.93 16.16
N SER A 50 -11.17 11.01 14.83
CA SER A 50 -12.24 10.52 13.97
C SER A 50 -11.68 9.81 12.72
N ALA A 51 -10.57 9.07 12.85
CA ALA A 51 -10.05 8.26 11.75
C ALA A 51 -9.40 6.98 12.31
N PRO A 52 -9.64 5.81 11.68
CA PRO A 52 -9.19 4.53 12.20
C PRO A 52 -7.66 4.44 12.14
N ALA A 53 -7.09 3.90 13.22
CA ALA A 53 -5.69 3.56 13.32
C ALA A 53 -5.30 2.47 12.30
N CYS A 54 -4.03 2.48 11.91
CA CYS A 54 -3.34 1.48 11.08
C CYS A 54 -3.61 1.56 9.58
N GLY A 55 -2.73 2.27 8.87
CA GLY A 55 -1.93 1.66 7.80
C GLY A 55 -2.62 1.01 6.60
N GLN A 56 -3.91 1.26 6.35
CA GLN A 56 -4.55 0.93 5.10
C GLN A 56 -5.29 2.16 4.63
N GLU A 57 -4.81 2.76 3.53
CA GLU A 57 -5.69 3.58 2.71
C GLU A 57 -6.79 2.64 2.24
N VAL A 58 -7.99 2.82 2.81
CA VAL A 58 -9.16 2.03 2.42
C VAL A 58 -9.63 2.62 1.10
N TYR A 59 -9.17 1.99 0.02
CA TYR A 59 -9.55 2.34 -1.34
C TYR A 59 -10.92 1.73 -1.64
N HIS A 60 -11.97 2.56 -1.59
CA HIS A 60 -13.35 2.18 -1.92
C HIS A 60 -13.68 2.37 -3.42
N ASP A 61 -12.70 2.78 -4.22
CA ASP A 61 -12.85 3.04 -5.65
C ASP A 61 -13.00 1.76 -6.48
N LEU A 62 -12.69 0.58 -5.92
CA LEU A 62 -12.94 -0.70 -6.57
C LEU A 62 -14.17 -1.43 -6.01
N ASP A 63 -14.78 -0.91 -4.94
CA ASP A 63 -15.96 -1.53 -4.32
C ASP A 63 -17.16 -1.54 -5.27
N PHE A 64 -17.25 -0.56 -6.18
CA PHE A 64 -18.30 -0.55 -7.21
C PHE A 64 -18.09 -1.60 -8.31
N LEU A 65 -16.84 -2.05 -8.53
CA LEU A 65 -16.50 -3.13 -9.47
C LEU A 65 -16.71 -4.50 -8.84
N ALA A 66 -16.60 -4.59 -7.52
CA ALA A 66 -17.03 -5.73 -6.73
C ALA A 66 -18.56 -5.73 -6.66
N GLY A 67 -19.22 -5.96 -7.79
CA GLY A 67 -20.68 -6.06 -7.86
C GLY A 67 -21.18 -6.93 -6.71
N THR A 68 -21.98 -6.34 -5.81
CA THR A 68 -22.48 -7.05 -4.64
C THR A 68 -23.51 -8.05 -5.10
N TRP A 69 -23.30 -9.33 -4.76
CA TRP A 69 -24.32 -10.33 -5.00
C TRP A 69 -25.54 -9.99 -4.16
N THR A 70 -26.71 -10.05 -4.79
CA THR A 70 -27.96 -10.10 -4.06
C THR A 70 -28.00 -11.36 -3.18
N GLU A 71 -28.85 -11.34 -2.16
CA GLU A 71 -29.06 -12.50 -1.28
C GLU A 71 -29.51 -13.74 -2.08
N ALA A 72 -30.29 -13.53 -3.14
CA ALA A 72 -30.73 -14.56 -4.06
C ALA A 72 -29.56 -15.20 -4.83
N GLU A 73 -28.71 -14.36 -5.45
CA GLU A 73 -27.53 -14.83 -6.20
C GLU A 73 -26.54 -15.57 -5.30
N THR A 74 -26.33 -15.06 -4.08
CA THR A 74 -25.50 -15.72 -3.07
C THR A 74 -26.03 -17.11 -2.71
N THR A 75 -27.35 -17.20 -2.51
CA THR A 75 -28.00 -18.47 -2.17
C THR A 75 -27.92 -19.48 -3.32
N GLU A 76 -28.11 -19.04 -4.56
CA GLU A 76 -27.99 -19.91 -5.73
C GLU A 76 -26.57 -20.41 -5.92
N PHE A 77 -25.58 -19.53 -5.78
CA PHE A 77 -24.17 -19.92 -5.86
C PHE A 77 -23.79 -20.93 -4.78
N LEU A 78 -24.14 -20.68 -3.52
CA LEU A 78 -23.84 -21.59 -2.41
C LEU A 78 -24.46 -22.98 -2.60
N LYS A 79 -25.67 -23.05 -3.18
CA LYS A 79 -26.27 -24.34 -3.57
C LYS A 79 -25.49 -25.01 -4.68
N ALA A 80 -25.05 -24.27 -5.69
CA ALA A 80 -24.30 -24.81 -6.81
C ALA A 80 -22.91 -25.35 -6.41
N VAL A 81 -22.27 -24.76 -5.38
CA VAL A 81 -20.94 -25.20 -4.93
C VAL A 81 -20.94 -26.18 -3.76
N ALA A 82 -22.11 -26.51 -3.22
CA ALA A 82 -22.24 -27.37 -2.03
C ALA A 82 -21.56 -28.74 -2.19
N ASP A 83 -21.60 -29.31 -3.40
CA ASP A 83 -20.99 -30.62 -3.66
C ASP A 83 -19.46 -30.58 -3.79
N PHE A 84 -18.86 -29.42 -4.12
CA PHE A 84 -17.40 -29.28 -4.15
C PHE A 84 -16.77 -29.20 -2.75
N GLY A 85 -17.56 -28.93 -1.71
CA GLY A 85 -17.11 -28.93 -0.32
C GLY A 85 -17.00 -30.32 0.31
N ARG A 86 -17.47 -31.36 -0.40
CA ARG A 86 -17.41 -32.74 0.08
C ARG A 86 -16.04 -33.32 -0.29
N VAL A 87 -15.22 -33.57 0.73
CA VAL A 87 -13.97 -34.30 0.58
C VAL A 87 -14.31 -35.77 0.34
N ASP A 88 -13.94 -36.29 -0.82
CA ASP A 88 -14.05 -37.71 -1.12
C ASP A 88 -12.87 -38.45 -0.47
N GLU A 89 -13.13 -39.11 0.65
CA GLU A 89 -12.13 -39.89 1.40
C GLU A 89 -11.52 -41.04 0.58
N SER A 90 -12.18 -41.48 -0.49
CA SER A 90 -11.65 -42.53 -1.37
C SER A 90 -10.53 -42.04 -2.29
N LEU A 91 -10.41 -40.72 -2.49
CA LEU A 91 -9.31 -40.10 -3.26
C LEU A 91 -8.02 -39.90 -2.45
N TRP A 92 -8.05 -40.15 -1.13
CA TRP A 92 -6.90 -39.95 -0.22
C TRP A 92 -6.24 -41.26 0.23
N GLN A 93 -6.49 -42.38 -0.48
CA GLN A 93 -5.83 -43.67 -0.22
C GLN A 93 -4.38 -43.73 -0.72
#